data_AF-A0A370TP33-F1
#
_entry.id   AF-A0A370TP33-F1
#
_cell.length_a   1.000
_cell.length_b   1.000
_cell.length_c   1.000
_cell.angle_alpha   90.00
_cell.angle_beta   90.00
_cell.angle_gamma   90.00
#
_symmetry.space_group_name_H-M   'P 1'
#
loop_
_entity.id
_entity.type
_entity.pdbx_description
1 polymer ?
#
loop_
_entity_poly.entity_id
_entity_poly.type
_entity_poly.pdbx_seq_one_letter_code
_entity_poly.pdbx_strand_id
1 'polypeptide(L)'
;MVTLFFVISGYVLSYSALKKIRSRQAAQLLDSLASSVFRRWLRLFLPLIVSTFITVIFVRMGWVDDALATRVTLLPGPLPSRWAQIKDWWTSFILLSNTFMGMDEESVYADQYGSQLWTIPREFRGSIVVYVTLLGLAKTRQTFHVLSVIAFSLYALYIAQWDIYLFLSGMALAEIQFIYNEARQNNASSLQKYIPRAVKRHRKGILYIVTTLATLLAIHFLTIPDEGLDSAPGYGWMLANTPLQYGSVSLRQKFWLCLGAPLLCLAMIFSPPTSSNPSPIPQ
;
A
#
# COMPACT_ATOMS: atom_id res chain seq x y z
N MET A 1 -10.15 2.70 -1.61
CA MET A 1 -9.97 1.36 -0.97
C MET A 1 -8.59 0.75 -1.18
N VAL A 2 -8.06 0.68 -2.42
CA VAL A 2 -6.74 0.05 -2.72
C VAL A 2 -5.55 0.70 -1.97
N THR A 3 -5.65 1.98 -1.59
CA THR A 3 -4.55 2.68 -0.92
C THR A 3 -4.21 2.11 0.46
N LEU A 4 -5.20 1.69 1.25
CA LEU A 4 -4.98 1.02 2.53
C LEU A 4 -4.26 -0.32 2.35
N PHE A 5 -4.66 -1.08 1.33
CA PHE A 5 -4.00 -2.34 0.99
C PHE A 5 -2.51 -2.14 0.68
N PHE A 6 -2.14 -1.08 -0.06
CA PHE A 6 -0.73 -0.80 -0.36
C PHE A 6 0.09 -0.42 0.88
N VAL A 7 -0.48 0.35 1.82
CA VAL A 7 0.17 0.67 3.09
C VAL A 7 0.39 -0.61 3.91
N ILE A 8 -0.64 -1.44 4.03
CA ILE A 8 -0.56 -2.71 4.77
C ILE A 8 0.44 -3.66 4.10
N SER A 9 0.45 -3.75 2.77
CA SER A 9 1.42 -4.53 2.00
C SER A 9 2.85 -4.07 2.32
N GLY A 10 3.15 -2.77 2.25
CA GLY A 10 4.47 -2.24 2.62
C GLY A 10 4.88 -2.54 4.06
N TYR A 11 3.94 -2.43 4.99
CA TYR A 11 4.14 -2.76 6.40
C TYR A 11 4.48 -4.25 6.60
N VAL A 12 3.68 -5.17 6.05
CA VAL A 12 3.86 -6.61 6.22
C VAL A 12 5.15 -7.10 5.56
N LEU A 13 5.46 -6.58 4.36
CA LEU A 13 6.66 -6.96 3.62
C LEU A 13 7.95 -6.56 4.35
N SER A 14 7.94 -5.41 5.01
CA SER A 14 9.12 -4.89 5.71
C SER A 14 9.30 -5.51 7.10
N TYR A 15 8.23 -5.91 7.78
CA TYR A 15 8.28 -6.35 9.17
C TYR A 15 9.34 -7.44 9.47
N SER A 16 9.35 -8.52 8.70
CA SER A 16 10.31 -9.63 8.92
C SER A 16 11.76 -9.21 8.63
N ALA A 17 11.96 -8.43 7.57
CA ALA A 17 13.27 -7.93 7.18
C ALA A 17 13.83 -6.95 8.22
N LEU A 18 13.01 -6.01 8.72
CA LEU A 18 13.37 -5.06 9.77
C LEU A 18 13.77 -5.78 11.06
N LYS A 19 13.04 -6.83 11.45
CA LYS A 19 13.42 -7.68 12.59
C LYS A 19 14.82 -8.27 12.43
N LYS A 20 15.15 -8.77 11.23
CA LYS A 20 16.47 -9.33 10.91
C LYS A 20 17.58 -8.27 10.90
N ILE A 21 17.31 -7.09 10.32
CA ILE A 21 18.22 -5.94 10.32
C ILE A 21 18.60 -5.56 11.75
N ARG A 22 17.61 -5.43 12.64
CA ARG A 22 17.81 -5.09 14.06
C ARG A 22 18.61 -6.16 14.81
N SER A 23 18.40 -7.44 14.49
CA SER A 23 19.18 -8.55 15.04
C SER A 23 20.59 -8.73 14.44
N ARG A 24 20.99 -7.86 13.49
CA ARG A 24 22.28 -7.91 12.77
C ARG A 24 22.52 -9.21 11.98
N GLN A 25 21.47 -9.87 11.52
CA GLN A 25 21.54 -11.13 10.77
C GLN A 25 21.57 -10.89 9.25
N ALA A 26 22.67 -10.32 8.74
CA ALA A 26 22.77 -9.90 7.34
C ALA A 26 22.66 -11.04 6.31
N ALA A 27 23.25 -12.21 6.57
CA ALA A 27 23.17 -13.37 5.66
C ALA A 27 21.72 -13.86 5.54
N GLN A 28 21.06 -14.09 6.68
CA GLN A 28 19.66 -14.55 6.73
C GLN A 28 18.66 -13.52 6.18
N LEU A 29 19.02 -12.23 6.19
CA LEU A 29 18.24 -11.18 5.55
C LEU A 29 18.28 -11.35 4.03
N LEU A 30 19.48 -11.52 3.45
CA LEU A 30 19.66 -11.65 2.01
C LEU A 30 18.93 -12.89 1.47
N ASP A 31 19.11 -14.05 2.10
CA ASP A 31 18.43 -15.30 1.70
C ASP A 31 16.90 -15.12 1.73
N SER A 32 16.41 -14.44 2.76
CA SER A 32 14.99 -14.18 2.94
C SER A 32 14.42 -13.21 1.91
N LEU A 33 15.16 -12.15 1.58
CA LEU A 33 14.75 -11.17 0.58
C LEU A 33 14.76 -11.79 -0.82
N ALA A 34 15.84 -12.49 -1.20
CA ALA A 34 15.95 -13.17 -2.48
C ALA A 34 14.79 -14.17 -2.68
N SER A 35 14.53 -14.99 -1.67
CA SER A 35 13.45 -15.97 -1.69
C SER A 35 12.05 -15.32 -1.72
N SER A 36 11.89 -14.15 -1.08
CA SER A 36 10.62 -13.41 -1.08
C SER A 36 10.34 -12.76 -2.43
N VAL A 37 11.35 -12.19 -3.09
CA VAL A 37 11.23 -11.62 -4.44
C VAL A 37 10.75 -12.69 -5.42
N PHE A 38 11.42 -13.84 -5.48
CA PHE A 38 11.09 -14.92 -6.41
C PHE A 38 9.67 -15.46 -6.21
N ARG A 39 9.32 -15.82 -4.97
CA ARG A 39 7.99 -16.37 -4.66
C ARG A 39 6.87 -15.35 -4.86
N ARG A 40 7.15 -14.05 -4.64
CA ARG A 40 6.13 -13.00 -4.76
C ARG A 40 5.71 -12.81 -6.21
N TRP A 41 6.65 -12.84 -7.16
CA TRP A 41 6.31 -12.82 -8.58
C TRP A 41 5.38 -13.98 -8.94
N LEU A 42 5.75 -15.22 -8.56
CA LEU A 42 4.92 -16.40 -8.83
C LEU A 42 3.53 -16.29 -8.19
N ARG A 43 3.43 -15.88 -6.93
CA ARG A 43 2.14 -15.75 -6.23
C ARG A 43 1.22 -14.72 -6.87
N LEU A 44 1.77 -13.63 -7.39
CA LEU A 44 0.98 -12.55 -7.98
C LEU A 44 0.58 -12.86 -9.43
N PHE A 45 1.52 -13.33 -10.25
CA PHE A 45 1.29 -13.52 -11.68
C PHE A 45 0.72 -14.89 -12.04
N LEU A 46 1.00 -15.96 -11.29
CA LEU A 46 0.49 -17.29 -11.63
C LEU A 46 -1.05 -17.38 -11.54
N PRO A 47 -1.72 -16.91 -10.46
CA PRO A 47 -3.18 -16.90 -10.43
C PRO A 47 -3.79 -16.00 -11.51
N LEU A 48 -3.08 -14.92 -11.88
CA LEU A 48 -3.48 -14.01 -12.93
C LEU A 48 -3.46 -14.69 -14.31
N ILE A 49 -2.36 -15.37 -14.65
CA ILE A 49 -2.24 -16.14 -15.89
C ILE A 49 -3.38 -17.17 -15.98
N VAL A 50 -3.60 -17.93 -14.91
CA VAL A 50 -4.65 -18.95 -14.87
C VAL A 50 -6.04 -18.32 -15.03
N SER A 51 -6.35 -17.26 -14.28
CA SER A 51 -7.66 -16.61 -14.34
C SER A 51 -7.95 -16.00 -15.71
N THR A 52 -6.99 -15.28 -16.30
CA THR A 52 -7.17 -14.67 -17.63
C THR A 52 -7.22 -15.72 -18.74
N PHE A 53 -6.51 -16.83 -18.59
CA PHE A 53 -6.60 -17.95 -19.53
C PHE A 53 -7.96 -18.64 -19.47
N ILE A 54 -8.56 -18.79 -18.28
CA ILE A 54 -9.94 -19.28 -18.15
C ILE A 54 -10.92 -18.33 -18.86
N THR A 55 -10.71 -17.01 -18.76
CA THR A 55 -11.50 -16.03 -19.52
C THR A 55 -11.40 -16.25 -21.02
N VAL A 56 -10.18 -16.49 -21.55
CA VAL A 56 -9.98 -16.85 -22.97
C VAL A 56 -10.77 -18.08 -23.37
N ILE A 57 -10.80 -19.12 -22.53
CA ILE A 57 -11.57 -20.34 -22.78
C ILE A 57 -13.07 -20.02 -22.86
N PHE A 58 -13.62 -19.24 -21.92
CA PHE A 58 -15.03 -18.86 -21.92
C PHE A 58 -15.43 -18.00 -23.13
N VAL A 59 -14.60 -17.03 -23.52
CA VAL A 59 -14.81 -16.24 -24.73
C VAL A 59 -14.87 -17.14 -25.97
N ARG A 60 -13.99 -18.15 -26.07
CA ARG A 60 -13.96 -19.06 -27.21
C ARG A 60 -15.10 -20.08 -27.23
N MET A 61 -15.65 -20.44 -26.08
CA MET A 61 -16.84 -21.28 -25.99
C MET A 61 -18.14 -20.53 -26.26
N GLY A 62 -18.09 -19.21 -26.45
CA GLY A 62 -19.27 -18.38 -26.68
C GLY A 62 -20.14 -18.22 -25.43
N TRP A 63 -19.59 -18.45 -24.24
CA TRP A 63 -20.30 -18.32 -22.96
C TRP A 63 -20.31 -16.88 -22.43
N VAL A 64 -19.66 -15.97 -23.16
CA VAL A 64 -19.64 -14.55 -22.87
C VAL A 64 -20.56 -13.88 -23.89
N ASP A 65 -21.79 -13.60 -23.47
CA ASP A 65 -22.75 -12.85 -24.29
C ASP A 65 -22.25 -11.42 -24.56
N ASP A 66 -22.64 -10.83 -25.69
CA ASP A 66 -22.33 -9.42 -26.02
C ASP A 66 -22.80 -8.45 -24.92
N ALA A 67 -23.87 -8.79 -24.21
CA ALA A 67 -24.35 -8.03 -23.06
C ALA A 67 -23.41 -8.13 -21.84
N LEU A 68 -22.74 -9.26 -21.64
CA LEU A 68 -21.75 -9.45 -20.59
C LEU A 68 -20.41 -8.79 -20.97
N ALA A 69 -20.00 -8.90 -22.23
CA ALA A 69 -18.83 -8.20 -22.76
C ALA A 69 -18.96 -6.67 -22.62
N THR A 70 -20.16 -6.13 -22.90
CA THR A 70 -20.45 -4.70 -22.74
C THR A 70 -20.51 -4.27 -21.26
N ARG A 71 -21.04 -5.12 -20.36
CA ARG A 71 -21.12 -4.81 -18.91
C ARG A 71 -19.79 -4.94 -18.17
N VAL A 72 -18.88 -5.79 -18.66
CA VAL A 72 -17.50 -5.95 -18.13
C VAL A 72 -16.51 -5.04 -18.87
N THR A 73 -17.01 -4.24 -19.82
CA THR A 73 -16.36 -3.11 -20.53
C THR A 73 -15.03 -3.36 -21.25
N LEU A 74 -14.42 -4.55 -21.13
CA LEU A 74 -13.04 -4.76 -21.58
C LEU A 74 -12.81 -6.11 -22.27
N LEU A 75 -13.72 -7.09 -22.16
CA LEU A 75 -13.48 -8.43 -22.74
C LEU A 75 -13.35 -8.37 -24.27
N PRO A 76 -12.24 -8.86 -24.85
CA PRO A 76 -12.12 -8.95 -26.29
C PRO A 76 -13.09 -10.01 -26.79
N GLY A 77 -13.89 -9.68 -27.79
CA GLY A 77 -14.76 -10.64 -28.48
C GLY A 77 -13.94 -11.78 -29.12
N PRO A 78 -14.60 -12.89 -29.53
CA PRO A 78 -13.88 -14.02 -30.09
C PRO A 78 -13.13 -13.65 -31.39
N LEU A 79 -11.80 -13.76 -31.37
CA LEU A 79 -10.98 -13.56 -32.56
C LEU A 79 -11.15 -14.72 -33.58
N PRO A 80 -10.90 -14.47 -34.89
CA PRO A 80 -11.16 -15.44 -35.96
C PRO A 80 -10.36 -16.74 -35.84
N SER A 81 -9.20 -16.73 -35.19
CA SER A 81 -8.36 -17.91 -34.98
C SER A 81 -8.09 -18.17 -33.50
N ARG A 82 -8.04 -19.45 -33.10
CA ARG A 82 -7.63 -19.85 -31.73
C ARG A 82 -6.23 -19.33 -31.40
N TRP A 83 -5.33 -19.39 -32.37
CA TRP A 83 -3.97 -18.88 -32.22
C TRP A 83 -3.93 -17.36 -32.15
N ALA A 84 -4.83 -16.67 -32.85
CA ALA A 84 -4.94 -15.22 -32.74
C ALA A 84 -5.38 -14.80 -31.32
N GLN A 85 -6.36 -15.51 -30.73
CA GLN A 85 -6.78 -15.25 -29.35
C GLN A 85 -5.67 -15.52 -28.32
N ILE A 86 -4.93 -16.64 -28.48
CA ILE A 86 -3.82 -16.96 -27.58
C ILE A 86 -2.70 -15.91 -27.69
N LYS A 87 -2.38 -15.47 -28.91
CA LYS A 87 -1.37 -14.44 -29.15
C LYS A 87 -1.78 -13.09 -28.56
N ASP A 88 -3.04 -12.71 -28.73
CA ASP A 88 -3.62 -11.50 -28.15
C ASP A 88 -3.51 -11.54 -26.62
N TRP A 89 -4.04 -12.58 -25.98
CA TRP A 89 -3.94 -12.80 -24.53
C TRP A 89 -2.50 -12.76 -24.02
N TRP A 90 -1.57 -13.44 -24.70
CA TRP A 90 -0.17 -13.45 -24.30
C TRP A 90 0.48 -12.06 -24.41
N THR A 91 0.11 -11.28 -25.42
CA THR A 91 0.59 -9.91 -25.60
C THR A 91 0.05 -9.00 -24.50
N SER A 92 -1.23 -9.11 -24.17
CA SER A 92 -1.87 -8.38 -23.06
C SER A 92 -1.23 -8.75 -21.72
N PHE A 93 -0.95 -10.04 -21.49
CA PHE A 93 -0.24 -10.48 -20.30
C PHE A 93 1.19 -9.92 -20.21
N ILE A 94 1.95 -9.92 -21.32
CA ILE A 94 3.29 -9.32 -21.33
C ILE A 94 3.22 -7.83 -20.98
N LEU A 95 2.30 -7.09 -21.61
CA LEU A 95 2.11 -5.67 -21.35
C LEU A 95 1.76 -5.40 -19.89
N LEU A 96 0.80 -6.15 -19.34
CA LEU A 96 0.40 -6.08 -17.94
C LEU A 96 1.57 -6.40 -17.01
N SER A 97 2.37 -7.42 -17.31
CA SER A 97 3.51 -7.84 -16.49
C SER A 97 4.67 -6.83 -16.46
N ASN A 98 4.70 -5.88 -17.41
CA ASN A 98 5.75 -4.90 -17.53
C ASN A 98 5.60 -3.76 -16.50
N THR A 99 6.28 -3.89 -15.35
CA THR A 99 6.24 -2.87 -14.29
C THR A 99 7.06 -1.62 -14.56
N PHE A 100 7.83 -1.57 -15.65
CA PHE A 100 8.73 -0.46 -15.98
C PHE A 100 8.14 0.53 -16.99
N MET A 101 7.03 0.17 -17.63
CA MET A 101 6.33 1.09 -18.53
C MET A 101 5.71 2.23 -17.71
N GLY A 102 5.78 3.46 -18.24
CA GLY A 102 5.15 4.63 -17.63
C GLY A 102 3.69 4.33 -17.29
N MET A 103 3.35 4.44 -16.00
CA MET A 103 2.00 4.17 -15.49
C MET A 103 1.13 5.41 -15.58
N ASP A 104 1.24 6.08 -16.72
CA ASP A 104 0.50 7.29 -17.03
C ASP A 104 -0.81 6.83 -17.66
N GLU A 105 -1.92 7.24 -17.05
CA GLU A 105 -3.29 7.05 -17.53
C GLU A 105 -3.94 5.69 -17.23
N GLU A 106 -5.23 5.78 -16.85
CA GLU A 106 -6.16 4.69 -16.57
C GLU A 106 -6.29 3.68 -17.73
N SER A 107 -5.74 3.99 -18.90
CA SER A 107 -5.84 3.22 -20.14
C SER A 107 -4.84 2.05 -20.25
N VAL A 108 -3.64 2.15 -19.65
CA VAL A 108 -2.55 1.18 -19.90
C VAL A 108 -2.76 -0.17 -19.19
N TYR A 109 -3.57 -0.19 -18.12
CA TYR A 109 -3.71 -1.39 -17.26
C TYR A 109 -5.15 -1.82 -16.98
N ALA A 110 -6.13 -1.18 -17.62
CA ALA A 110 -7.45 -1.76 -17.80
C ALA A 110 -7.31 -2.94 -18.78
N ASP A 111 -6.70 -4.03 -18.31
CA ASP A 111 -6.48 -5.23 -19.12
C ASP A 111 -7.83 -5.68 -19.68
N GLN A 112 -7.82 -5.98 -20.98
CA GLN A 112 -8.98 -6.46 -21.71
C GLN A 112 -9.55 -7.73 -21.06
N TYR A 113 -8.70 -8.49 -20.36
CA TYR A 113 -9.12 -9.71 -19.65
C TYR A 113 -9.55 -9.48 -18.19
N GLY A 114 -9.48 -8.24 -17.67
CA GLY A 114 -9.98 -7.89 -16.34
C GLY A 114 -9.63 -6.47 -15.87
N SER A 115 -10.64 -5.65 -15.59
CA SER A 115 -10.49 -4.26 -15.17
C SER A 115 -9.77 -4.09 -13.83
N GLN A 116 -9.77 -5.10 -12.95
CA GLN A 116 -9.13 -5.06 -11.64
C GLN A 116 -7.63 -5.39 -11.65
N LEU A 117 -7.12 -5.91 -12.77
CA LEU A 117 -5.78 -6.50 -12.84
C LEU A 117 -4.64 -5.46 -12.77
N TRP A 118 -4.93 -4.18 -13.01
CA TRP A 118 -3.96 -3.08 -12.89
C TRP A 118 -3.28 -2.97 -11.53
N THR A 119 -3.91 -3.50 -10.47
CA THR A 119 -3.34 -3.47 -9.12
C THR A 119 -2.14 -4.41 -8.97
N ILE A 120 -2.07 -5.49 -9.75
CA ILE A 120 -1.05 -6.55 -9.59
C ILE A 120 0.36 -6.09 -9.98
N PRO A 121 0.57 -5.44 -11.15
CA PRO A 121 1.90 -4.93 -11.50
C PRO A 121 2.38 -3.86 -10.51
N ARG A 122 1.45 -3.03 -10.03
CA ARG A 122 1.70 -1.99 -9.02
C ARG A 122 2.11 -2.59 -7.66
N GLU A 123 1.43 -3.67 -7.24
CA GLU A 123 1.78 -4.46 -6.06
C GLU A 123 3.15 -5.11 -6.14
N PHE A 124 3.52 -5.62 -7.32
CA PHE A 124 4.85 -6.18 -7.54
C PHE A 124 5.90 -5.08 -7.50
N ARG A 125 5.69 -3.98 -8.24
CA ARG A 125 6.60 -2.82 -8.28
C ARG A 125 6.88 -2.24 -6.89
N GLY A 126 5.81 -1.94 -6.14
CA GLY A 126 5.92 -1.42 -4.77
C GLY A 126 6.70 -2.36 -3.85
N SER A 127 6.51 -3.67 -4.00
CA SER A 127 7.26 -4.65 -3.21
C SER A 127 8.75 -4.70 -3.53
N ILE A 128 9.12 -4.61 -4.82
CA ILE A 128 10.53 -4.56 -5.22
C ILE A 128 11.19 -3.31 -4.65
N VAL A 129 10.52 -2.15 -4.71
CA VAL A 129 11.04 -0.92 -4.09
C VAL A 129 11.28 -1.13 -2.59
N VAL A 130 10.31 -1.68 -1.85
CA VAL A 130 10.49 -1.97 -0.42
C VAL A 130 11.68 -2.92 -0.18
N TYR A 131 11.80 -4.01 -0.93
CA TYR A 131 12.90 -4.96 -0.76
C TYR A 131 14.28 -4.35 -1.06
N VAL A 132 14.37 -3.55 -2.12
CA VAL A 132 15.61 -2.84 -2.49
C VAL A 132 15.96 -1.79 -1.45
N THR A 133 14.97 -1.03 -0.95
CA THR A 133 15.19 -0.05 0.12
C THR A 133 15.69 -0.73 1.40
N LEU A 134 15.09 -1.86 1.81
CA LEU A 134 15.54 -2.65 2.95
C LEU A 134 16.96 -3.18 2.77
N LEU A 135 17.27 -3.71 1.59
CA LEU A 135 18.61 -4.23 1.27
C LEU A 135 19.65 -3.11 1.28
N GLY A 136 19.37 -1.98 0.63
CA GLY A 136 20.27 -0.84 0.53
C GLY A 136 20.55 -0.17 1.87
N LEU A 137 19.53 -0.12 2.76
CA LEU A 137 19.67 0.49 4.07
C LEU A 137 20.06 -0.51 5.18
N ALA A 138 20.17 -1.82 4.88
CA ALA A 138 20.37 -2.89 5.87
C ALA A 138 21.59 -2.70 6.81
N LYS A 139 22.64 -2.01 6.35
CA LYS A 139 23.87 -1.76 7.11
C LYS A 139 23.98 -0.33 7.66
N THR A 140 22.95 0.48 7.47
CA THR A 140 22.95 1.87 7.95
C THR A 140 22.57 1.96 9.43
N ARG A 141 22.92 3.08 10.08
CA ARG A 141 22.46 3.35 11.45
C ARG A 141 20.95 3.59 11.44
N GLN A 142 20.24 3.19 12.50
CA GLN A 142 18.79 3.31 12.62
C GLN A 142 18.24 4.72 12.31
N THR A 143 18.91 5.79 12.78
CA THR A 143 18.49 7.17 12.48
C THR A 143 18.53 7.46 10.98
N PHE A 144 19.62 7.07 10.31
CA PHE A 144 19.75 7.25 8.87
C PHE A 144 18.76 6.36 8.11
N HIS A 145 18.53 5.13 8.56
CA HIS A 145 17.55 4.22 7.97
C HIS A 145 16.16 4.88 7.94
N VAL A 146 15.67 5.37 9.08
CA VAL A 146 14.36 6.02 9.19
C VAL A 146 14.29 7.31 8.37
N LEU A 147 15.31 8.17 8.45
CA LEU A 147 15.34 9.42 7.69
C LEU A 147 15.34 9.17 6.18
N SER A 148 16.09 8.18 5.70
CA SER A 148 16.10 7.79 4.30
C SER A 148 14.74 7.26 3.84
N VAL A 149 14.08 6.41 4.63
CA VAL A 149 12.73 5.91 4.31
C VAL A 149 11.72 7.05 4.22
N ILE A 150 11.74 8.00 5.17
CA ILE A 150 10.88 9.18 5.14
C ILE A 150 11.19 10.03 3.90
N ALA A 151 12.46 10.29 3.62
CA ALA A 151 12.88 11.06 2.45
C ALA A 151 12.43 10.41 1.13
N PHE A 152 12.63 9.11 0.97
CA PHE A 152 12.19 8.37 -0.22
C PHE A 152 10.66 8.35 -0.36
N SER A 153 9.94 8.25 0.76
CA SER A 153 8.48 8.36 0.77
C SER A 153 8.05 9.73 0.26
N LEU A 154 8.54 10.81 0.88
CA LEU A 154 8.18 12.18 0.50
C LEU A 154 8.57 12.50 -0.94
N TYR A 155 9.73 11.99 -1.40
CA TYR A 155 10.13 12.09 -2.80
C TYR A 155 9.12 11.41 -3.72
N ALA A 156 8.73 10.16 -3.44
CA ALA A 156 7.72 9.43 -4.22
C ALA A 156 6.37 10.17 -4.26
N LEU A 157 5.96 10.77 -3.15
CA LEU A 157 4.75 11.62 -3.09
C LEU A 157 4.91 12.88 -3.95
N TYR A 158 6.08 13.50 -3.96
CA TYR A 158 6.35 14.71 -4.75
C TYR A 158 6.29 14.46 -6.26
N ILE A 159 6.84 13.33 -6.72
CA ILE A 159 6.83 12.95 -8.15
C ILE A 159 5.55 12.23 -8.60
N ALA A 160 4.45 12.34 -7.83
CA ALA A 160 3.15 11.71 -8.11
C ALA A 160 3.16 10.17 -8.19
N GLN A 161 4.19 9.49 -7.66
CA GLN A 161 4.25 8.03 -7.56
C GLN A 161 3.53 7.55 -6.30
N TRP A 162 2.22 7.73 -6.32
CA TRP A 162 1.31 7.55 -5.18
C TRP A 162 1.35 6.13 -4.58
N ASP A 163 1.53 5.11 -5.41
CA ASP A 163 1.70 3.71 -4.97
C ASP A 163 2.99 3.48 -4.20
N ILE A 164 4.11 3.95 -4.74
CA ILE A 164 5.42 3.77 -4.09
C ILE A 164 5.43 4.49 -2.75
N TYR A 165 4.85 5.68 -2.69
CA TYR A 165 4.65 6.38 -1.43
C TYR A 165 3.86 5.55 -0.41
N LEU A 166 2.75 4.92 -0.80
CA LEU A 166 1.95 4.09 0.10
C LEU A 166 2.74 2.88 0.62
N PHE A 167 3.49 2.20 -0.25
CA PHE A 167 4.37 1.09 0.16
C PHE A 167 5.47 1.53 1.13
N LEU A 168 6.15 2.64 0.82
CA LEU A 168 7.23 3.17 1.67
C LEU A 168 6.70 3.75 2.99
N SER A 169 5.51 4.36 3.00
CA SER A 169 4.86 4.80 4.23
C SER A 169 4.48 3.60 5.11
N GLY A 170 4.00 2.50 4.54
CA GLY A 170 3.82 1.23 5.25
C GLY A 170 5.12 0.72 5.91
N MET A 171 6.23 0.78 5.18
CA MET A 171 7.56 0.47 5.73
C MET A 171 7.97 1.43 6.87
N ALA A 172 7.70 2.73 6.72
CA ALA A 172 7.94 3.71 7.77
C ALA A 172 7.11 3.44 9.03
N LEU A 173 5.85 3.02 8.88
CA LEU A 173 4.98 2.63 9.99
C LEU A 173 5.53 1.39 10.72
N ALA A 174 6.05 0.40 9.99
CA ALA A 174 6.69 -0.76 10.60
C ALA A 174 7.91 -0.35 11.44
N GLU A 175 8.72 0.58 10.93
CA GLU A 175 9.85 1.13 11.68
C GLU A 175 9.44 1.89 12.94
N ILE A 176 8.44 2.77 12.82
CA ILE A 176 7.86 3.50 13.95
C ILE A 176 7.37 2.52 15.02
N GLN A 177 6.75 1.41 14.63
CA GLN A 177 6.27 0.40 15.56
C GLN A 177 7.42 -0.32 16.29
N PHE A 178 8.52 -0.66 15.61
CA PHE A 178 9.69 -1.20 16.29
C PHE A 178 10.30 -0.21 17.28
N ILE A 179 10.47 1.06 16.88
CA ILE A 179 10.98 2.13 17.75
C ILE A 179 10.07 2.33 18.96
N TYR A 180 8.76 2.35 18.76
CA TYR A 180 7.78 2.50 19.82
C TYR A 180 7.86 1.34 20.81
N ASN A 181 7.97 0.10 20.32
CA ASN A 181 8.08 -1.09 21.17
C ASN A 181 9.40 -1.12 21.95
N GLU A 182 10.53 -0.80 21.31
CA GLU A 182 11.83 -0.66 21.96
C GLU A 182 11.81 0.43 23.01
N ALA A 183 11.24 1.60 22.69
CA ALA A 183 11.09 2.69 23.63
C ALA A 183 10.18 2.31 24.80
N ARG A 184 9.15 1.48 24.60
CA ARG A 184 8.28 0.99 25.68
C ARG A 184 8.97 -0.03 26.57
N GLN A 185 9.83 -0.88 26.02
CA GLN A 185 10.64 -1.84 26.77
C GLN A 185 11.79 -1.18 27.52
N ASN A 186 12.49 -0.22 26.88
CA ASN A 186 13.67 0.45 27.43
C ASN A 186 13.32 1.63 28.36
N ASN A 187 12.18 2.33 28.17
CA ASN A 187 11.74 3.43 29.04
C ASN A 187 10.98 2.93 30.28
N ALA A 188 11.67 2.14 31.10
CA ALA A 188 11.35 1.99 32.50
C ALA A 188 12.03 3.03 33.42
N SER A 189 12.93 3.93 32.95
CA SER A 189 13.69 4.77 33.92
C SER A 189 14.03 6.24 33.56
N SER A 190 14.51 6.60 32.37
CA SER A 190 15.22 7.90 32.23
C SER A 190 14.37 9.11 31.78
N LEU A 191 13.65 9.02 30.65
CA LEU A 191 12.89 10.15 30.08
C LEU A 191 11.53 10.38 30.76
N GLN A 192 10.99 9.36 31.42
CA GLN A 192 9.76 9.51 32.20
C GLN A 192 9.90 10.55 33.32
N LYS A 193 11.12 10.84 33.80
CA LYS A 193 11.36 11.77 34.91
C LYS A 193 10.97 13.22 34.58
N TYR A 194 11.03 13.60 33.30
CA TYR A 194 10.78 14.97 32.82
C TYR A 194 9.34 15.21 32.31
N ILE A 195 8.52 14.16 32.20
CA ILE A 195 7.12 14.31 31.77
C ILE A 195 6.27 14.75 32.98
N PRO A 196 5.56 15.89 32.90
CA PRO A 196 4.72 16.38 33.99
C PRO A 196 3.73 15.32 34.46
N ARG A 197 3.53 15.21 35.78
CA ARG A 197 2.62 14.21 36.39
C ARG A 197 1.18 14.31 35.85
N ALA A 198 0.70 15.52 35.54
CA ALA A 198 -0.61 15.75 34.92
C ALA A 198 -0.72 15.12 33.52
N VAL A 199 0.33 15.25 32.68
CA VAL A 199 0.39 14.65 31.34
C VAL A 199 0.43 13.13 31.44
N LYS A 200 1.16 12.57 32.42
CA LYS A 200 1.14 11.12 32.67
C LYS A 200 -0.25 10.62 33.09
N ARG A 201 -0.94 11.37 33.96
CA ARG A 201 -2.29 11.04 34.45
C ARG A 201 -3.33 10.98 33.32
N HIS A 202 -3.26 11.91 32.38
CA HIS A 202 -4.21 11.99 31.27
C HIS A 202 -3.68 11.41 29.94
N ARG A 203 -2.49 10.79 29.93
CA ARG A 203 -1.85 10.28 28.72
C ARG A 203 -2.76 9.39 27.88
N LYS A 204 -3.50 8.47 28.52
CA LYS A 204 -4.45 7.59 27.81
C LYS A 204 -5.60 8.39 27.19
N GLY A 205 -6.18 9.33 27.94
CA GLY A 205 -7.26 10.19 27.44
C GLY A 205 -6.81 11.07 26.27
N ILE A 206 -5.62 11.69 26.39
CA ILE A 206 -5.02 12.49 25.31
C ILE A 206 -4.78 11.61 24.08
N LEU A 207 -4.22 10.40 24.25
CA LEU A 207 -4.01 9.47 23.14
C LEU A 207 -5.33 9.04 22.48
N TYR A 208 -6.38 8.76 23.26
CA TYR A 208 -7.71 8.47 22.71
C TYR A 208 -8.25 9.64 21.89
N ILE A 209 -8.18 10.87 22.40
CA ILE A 209 -8.65 12.06 21.68
C ILE A 209 -7.84 12.25 20.40
N VAL A 210 -6.51 12.22 20.48
CA VAL A 210 -5.62 12.42 19.32
C VAL A 210 -5.84 11.34 18.27
N THR A 211 -5.92 10.06 18.66
CA THR A 211 -6.14 8.96 17.70
C THR A 211 -7.54 8.98 17.12
N THR A 212 -8.56 9.39 17.88
CA THR A 212 -9.92 9.57 17.36
C THR A 212 -9.99 10.70 16.35
N LEU A 213 -9.44 11.88 16.66
CA LEU A 213 -9.38 13.00 15.74
C LEU A 213 -8.58 12.65 14.47
N ALA A 214 -7.45 11.97 14.61
CA ALA A 214 -6.67 11.47 13.48
C ALA A 214 -7.46 10.47 12.64
N THR A 215 -8.24 9.58 13.27
CA THR A 215 -9.11 8.63 12.57
C THR A 215 -10.22 9.34 11.81
N LEU A 216 -10.88 10.33 12.41
CA LEU A 216 -11.92 11.12 11.75
C LEU A 216 -11.35 11.90 10.55
N LEU A 217 -10.18 12.51 10.71
CA LEU A 217 -9.48 13.19 9.62
C LEU A 217 -9.08 12.23 8.50
N ALA A 218 -8.56 11.04 8.86
CA ALA A 218 -8.19 10.02 7.89
C ALA A 218 -9.41 9.49 7.13
N ILE A 219 -10.53 9.25 7.83
CA ILE A 219 -11.79 8.84 7.20
C ILE A 219 -12.25 9.93 6.22
N HIS A 220 -12.22 11.20 6.62
CA HIS A 220 -12.59 12.31 5.73
C HIS A 220 -11.75 12.33 4.45
N PHE A 221 -10.43 12.10 4.54
CA PHE A 221 -9.58 11.97 3.36
C PHE A 221 -9.85 10.71 2.53
N LEU A 222 -10.27 9.61 3.17
CA LEU A 222 -10.54 8.33 2.51
C LEU A 222 -11.93 8.25 1.87
N THR A 223 -12.86 9.11 2.27
CA THR A 223 -14.22 9.20 1.72
C THR A 223 -14.36 10.21 0.58
N ILE A 224 -13.26 10.76 0.10
CA ILE A 224 -13.24 11.65 -1.06
C ILE A 224 -13.85 10.93 -2.28
N PRO A 225 -14.85 11.53 -2.97
CA PRO A 225 -15.52 10.86 -4.09
C PRO A 225 -14.63 10.75 -5.33
N ASP A 226 -14.85 9.72 -6.15
CA ASP A 226 -14.12 9.50 -7.41
C ASP A 226 -14.60 10.48 -8.50
N GLU A 227 -15.92 10.73 -8.57
CA GLU A 227 -16.57 11.63 -9.52
C GLU A 227 -17.35 12.73 -8.80
N GLY A 228 -17.59 13.86 -9.47
CA GLY A 228 -18.42 14.94 -8.91
C GLY A 228 -17.78 15.68 -7.73
N LEU A 229 -16.45 15.76 -7.69
CA LEU A 229 -15.73 16.44 -6.60
C LEU A 229 -16.13 17.91 -6.43
N ASP A 230 -16.48 18.55 -7.55
CA ASP A 230 -16.83 19.98 -7.60
C ASP A 230 -18.21 20.26 -6.98
N SER A 231 -19.10 19.27 -6.94
CA SER A 231 -20.45 19.38 -6.37
C SER A 231 -20.56 18.79 -4.96
N ALA A 232 -19.53 18.08 -4.48
CA ALA A 232 -19.54 17.44 -3.18
C ALA A 232 -19.28 18.45 -2.04
N PRO A 233 -20.25 18.70 -1.14
CA PRO A 233 -20.06 19.66 -0.05
C PRO A 233 -18.97 19.18 0.91
N GLY A 234 -18.09 20.10 1.33
CA GLY A 234 -16.99 19.81 2.27
C GLY A 234 -15.65 19.42 1.62
N TYR A 235 -15.62 19.13 0.31
CA TYR A 235 -14.37 18.77 -0.39
C TYR A 235 -13.75 19.91 -1.19
N GLY A 236 -14.43 21.06 -1.31
CA GLY A 236 -13.93 22.22 -2.07
C GLY A 236 -12.57 22.75 -1.58
N TRP A 237 -12.29 22.68 -0.27
CA TRP A 237 -10.98 23.05 0.26
C TRP A 237 -9.88 22.07 -0.19
N MET A 238 -10.15 20.77 -0.17
CA MET A 238 -9.22 19.74 -0.62
C MET A 238 -8.94 19.87 -2.13
N LEU A 239 -9.98 20.16 -2.90
CA LEU A 239 -9.86 20.46 -4.32
C LEU A 239 -8.91 21.63 -4.59
N ALA A 240 -9.12 22.76 -3.91
CA ALA A 240 -8.31 23.96 -4.06
C ALA A 240 -6.85 23.79 -3.60
N ASN A 241 -6.59 22.89 -2.65
CA ASN A 241 -5.25 22.64 -2.09
C ASN A 241 -4.57 21.39 -2.65
N THR A 242 -5.07 20.83 -3.75
CA THR A 242 -4.38 19.70 -4.39
C THR A 242 -3.14 20.21 -5.15
N PRO A 243 -1.95 19.62 -4.95
CA PRO A 243 -0.76 20.04 -5.68
C PRO A 243 -0.89 19.89 -7.19
N LEU A 244 -0.22 20.76 -7.95
CA LEU A 244 -0.29 20.79 -9.42
C LEU A 244 0.08 19.44 -10.07
N GLN A 245 1.00 18.69 -9.46
CA GLN A 245 1.42 17.36 -9.92
C GLN A 245 0.28 16.33 -9.90
N TYR A 246 -0.79 16.59 -9.14
CA TYR A 246 -1.98 15.77 -9.02
C TYR A 246 -3.20 16.43 -9.70
N GLY A 247 -2.98 17.33 -10.66
CA GLY A 247 -4.03 18.13 -11.29
C GLY A 247 -5.04 17.33 -12.11
N SER A 248 -4.65 16.17 -12.67
CA SER A 248 -5.53 15.31 -13.46
C SER A 248 -6.67 14.73 -12.60
N VAL A 249 -7.84 14.54 -13.18
CA VAL A 249 -9.05 14.05 -12.49
C VAL A 249 -8.79 12.77 -11.71
N SER A 250 -8.10 11.79 -12.30
CA SER A 250 -7.81 10.49 -11.71
C SER A 250 -6.78 10.52 -10.57
N LEU A 251 -5.79 11.43 -10.62
CA LEU A 251 -4.74 11.56 -9.58
C LEU A 251 -5.14 12.46 -8.43
N ARG A 252 -6.05 13.42 -8.65
CA ARG A 252 -6.46 14.40 -7.64
C ARG A 252 -6.94 13.73 -6.36
N GLN A 253 -7.77 12.71 -6.53
CA GLN A 253 -8.26 11.88 -5.44
C GLN A 253 -7.12 11.11 -4.75
N LYS A 254 -6.19 10.53 -5.53
CA LYS A 254 -5.10 9.69 -5.02
C LYS A 254 -4.20 10.44 -4.04
N PHE A 255 -3.95 11.72 -4.26
CA PHE A 255 -3.16 12.53 -3.32
C PHE A 255 -3.73 12.50 -1.90
N TRP A 256 -5.02 12.76 -1.75
CA TRP A 256 -5.68 12.77 -0.44
C TRP A 256 -5.80 11.37 0.15
N LEU A 257 -6.06 10.36 -0.68
CA LEU A 257 -6.03 8.97 -0.25
C LEU A 257 -4.64 8.54 0.26
N CYS A 258 -3.57 9.09 -0.33
CA CYS A 258 -2.20 8.92 0.14
C CYS A 258 -2.00 9.53 1.52
N LEU A 259 -2.61 10.66 1.85
CA LEU A 259 -2.52 11.21 3.21
C LEU A 259 -3.39 10.43 4.21
N GLY A 260 -4.60 10.03 3.80
CA GLY A 260 -5.56 9.36 4.66
C GLY A 260 -5.15 7.95 5.07
N ALA A 261 -4.65 7.12 4.14
CA ALA A 261 -4.37 5.71 4.42
C ALA A 261 -3.26 5.49 5.47
N PRO A 262 -2.06 6.09 5.36
CA PRO A 262 -1.03 5.98 6.38
C PRO A 262 -1.45 6.63 7.70
N LEU A 263 -2.21 7.72 7.66
CA LEU A 263 -2.72 8.38 8.88
C LEU A 263 -3.68 7.46 9.65
N LEU A 264 -4.57 6.76 8.95
CA LEU A 264 -5.47 5.78 9.56
C LEU A 264 -4.67 4.64 10.21
N CYS A 265 -3.70 4.07 9.49
CA CYS A 265 -2.84 3.02 10.02
C CYS A 265 -2.01 3.50 11.23
N LEU A 266 -1.49 4.72 11.19
CA LEU A 266 -0.77 5.34 12.31
C LEU A 266 -1.67 5.51 13.54
N ALA A 267 -2.90 6.00 13.35
CA ALA A 267 -3.87 6.15 14.41
C ALA A 267 -4.21 4.79 15.05
N MET A 268 -4.35 3.72 14.25
CA MET A 268 -4.56 2.36 14.75
C MET A 268 -3.37 1.82 15.56
N ILE A 269 -2.12 2.08 15.14
CA ILE A 269 -0.92 1.64 15.86
C ILE A 269 -0.84 2.27 17.27
N PHE A 270 -1.23 3.54 17.41
CA PHE A 270 -1.13 4.27 18.67
C PHE A 270 -2.42 4.28 19.52
N SER A 271 -3.53 3.77 18.98
CA SER A 271 -4.79 3.72 19.71
C SER A 271 -4.65 2.81 20.95
N PRO A 272 -5.01 3.29 22.15
CA PRO A 272 -4.93 2.45 23.34
C PRO A 272 -5.96 1.31 23.30
N PRO A 273 -5.62 0.10 23.76
CA PRO A 273 -6.54 -1.03 23.75
C PRO A 273 -7.79 -0.71 24.58
N THR A 274 -8.96 -1.02 24.02
CA THR A 274 -10.28 -0.76 24.64
C THR A 274 -10.58 -1.70 25.81
N SER A 275 -9.95 -2.88 25.87
CA SER A 275 -10.04 -3.79 27.01
C SER A 275 -8.88 -3.59 28.00
N SER A 276 -9.22 -3.30 29.26
CA SER A 276 -8.39 -3.72 30.39
C SER A 276 -8.54 -5.23 30.51
N ASN A 277 -7.49 -5.99 30.20
CA ASN A 277 -7.53 -7.43 30.43
C ASN A 277 -7.80 -7.68 31.94
N PRO A 278 -8.81 -8.47 32.32
CA PRO A 278 -8.86 -9.02 33.66
C PRO A 278 -7.65 -9.96 33.84
N SER A 279 -7.20 -10.08 35.08
CA SER A 279 -6.06 -10.85 35.60
C SER A 279 -5.71 -12.16 34.86
N PRO A 280 -4.43 -12.56 34.84
CA PRO A 280 -4.03 -13.86 34.29
C PRO A 280 -4.76 -14.98 35.04
N ILE A 281 -5.31 -15.92 34.28
CA ILE A 281 -5.92 -17.15 34.80
C ILE A 281 -4.83 -17.89 35.60
N PRO A 282 -5.03 -18.19 36.89
CA PRO A 282 -4.09 -19.00 37.65
C PRO A 282 -4.03 -20.39 37.01
N GLN A 283 -2.81 -20.85 36.75
CA GLN A 283 -2.51 -22.24 36.35
C GLN A 283 -2.84 -23.21 37.48
#